data_AF-A0A160T3D8-F1
#
_entry.id   AF-A0A160T3D8-F1
#
_cell.length_a   1.000
_cell.length_b   1.000
_cell.length_c   1.000
_cell.angle_alpha   90.00
_cell.angle_beta   90.00
_cell.angle_gamma   90.00
#
_symmetry.space_group_name_H-M   'P 1'
#
loop_
_entity.id
_entity.type
_entity.pdbx_description
1 polymer ?
#
loop_
_entity_poly.entity_id
_entity_poly.type
_entity_poly.pdbx_seq_one_letter_code
_entity_poly.pdbx_strand_id
1 'polypeptide(L)'
;MSKGKLTAAEWEMVKDAPFWVNRILNAADNRVAIFGRRRDAKALEEAMKAYKTGNALLRDMAADDSDPAKEIEKASVEDAELALGRIATIVDQKLGDDDLRELRAFLLAAGRGVAGASREGVLGDKVSDKEEAVLKRVETALRPSAYSQAKPAPKPAPKPAGPAATAGATTQPKPVAPTPKPAAAQPKPAPAMPKRDDDDDEAKAKAREEAKARQERARQNAAAKAEARKEEEAKERLEKARQEAEARHREAQAEREARAKAEAEAAAAREEAAALEAAAEKQAAAAPKYTQFIAEHTVVAGDNLSFISQRYYGHQGNFRIIYEANRDVIGDNMSLIRPGQVLKIPKL
;
A
#
# COMPACT_ATOMS: atom_id res chain seq x y z
N MET A 1 16.13 11.41 26.73
CA MET A 1 15.92 11.47 25.27
C MET A 1 16.06 10.06 24.73
N SER A 2 15.00 9.49 24.19
CA SER A 2 15.01 8.13 23.63
C SER A 2 15.95 8.07 22.41
N LYS A 3 16.14 9.22 21.74
CA LYS A 3 17.16 9.44 20.70
C LYS A 3 18.59 9.06 21.12
N GLY A 4 18.92 9.06 22.42
CA GLY A 4 20.26 8.70 22.91
C GLY A 4 20.57 7.19 22.91
N LYS A 5 19.53 6.34 22.86
CA LYS A 5 19.69 4.87 22.84
C LYS A 5 19.56 4.28 21.43
N LEU A 6 19.08 5.06 20.47
CA LEU A 6 18.90 4.69 19.07
C LEU A 6 19.98 5.34 18.21
N THR A 7 20.45 4.65 17.18
CA THR A 7 21.24 5.28 16.12
C THR A 7 20.35 6.20 15.27
N ALA A 8 20.95 7.10 14.49
CA ALA A 8 20.19 7.97 13.59
C ALA A 8 19.31 7.17 12.61
N ALA A 9 19.84 6.08 12.02
CA ALA A 9 19.07 5.24 11.11
C ALA A 9 17.91 4.50 11.79
N GLU A 10 18.10 4.05 13.04
CA GLU A 10 17.03 3.42 13.81
C GLU A 10 15.97 4.43 14.25
N TRP A 11 16.38 5.66 14.57
CA TRP A 11 15.45 6.76 14.85
C TRP A 11 14.55 7.04 13.66
N GLU A 12 15.13 7.17 12.46
CA GLU A 12 14.35 7.36 11.22
C GLU A 12 13.34 6.23 11.01
N MET A 13 13.70 4.98 11.30
CA MET A 13 12.78 3.87 11.17
C MET A 13 11.66 3.89 12.22
N VAL A 14 11.99 4.19 13.48
CA VAL A 14 11.04 4.19 14.59
C VAL A 14 10.06 5.35 14.49
N LYS A 15 10.53 6.56 14.14
CA LYS A 15 9.66 7.74 13.97
C LYS A 15 8.65 7.54 12.83
N ASP A 16 9.02 6.76 11.82
CA ASP A 16 8.18 6.46 10.67
C ASP A 16 7.07 5.42 10.94
N ALA A 17 7.06 4.79 12.12
CA ALA A 17 6.09 3.74 12.47
C ALA A 17 4.60 4.11 12.22
N PRO A 18 4.12 5.33 12.53
CA PRO A 18 2.73 5.73 12.27
C PRO A 18 2.39 5.74 10.77
N PHE A 19 3.36 6.11 9.93
CA PHE A 19 3.18 6.17 8.48
C PHE A 19 3.12 4.77 7.85
N TRP A 20 3.87 3.81 8.40
CA TRP A 20 3.76 2.39 8.02
C TRP A 20 2.37 1.83 8.32
N VAL A 21 1.77 2.17 9.48
CA VAL A 21 0.40 1.77 9.81
C VAL A 21 -0.61 2.38 8.84
N ASN A 22 -0.47 3.68 8.55
CA ASN A 22 -1.32 4.36 7.58
C ASN A 22 -1.21 3.75 6.18
N ARG A 23 -0.01 3.33 5.76
CA ARG A 23 0.21 2.66 4.47
C ARG A 23 -0.58 1.37 4.34
N ILE A 24 -0.65 0.57 5.41
CA ILE A 24 -1.41 -0.69 5.44
C ILE A 24 -2.92 -0.41 5.39
N LEU A 25 -3.41 0.59 6.13
CA LEU A 25 -4.82 1.00 6.11
C LEU A 25 -5.25 1.45 4.71
N ASN A 26 -4.44 2.28 4.04
CA ASN A 26 -4.71 2.74 2.68
C ASN A 26 -4.79 1.60 1.66
N ALA A 27 -3.99 0.55 1.83
CA ALA A 27 -4.00 -0.61 0.94
C ALA A 27 -5.28 -1.44 1.07
N ALA A 28 -5.77 -1.64 2.30
CA ALA A 28 -6.92 -2.51 2.57
C ALA A 28 -8.25 -1.95 2.08
N ASP A 29 -8.35 -0.63 2.00
CA ASP A 29 -9.58 0.06 1.61
C ASP A 29 -9.61 0.42 0.11
N ASN A 30 -8.63 -0.08 -0.68
CA ASN A 30 -8.40 0.29 -2.07
C ASN A 30 -8.37 1.82 -2.29
N ARG A 31 -7.86 2.55 -1.29
CA ARG A 31 -7.83 4.02 -1.21
C ARG A 31 -6.70 4.57 -2.08
N VAL A 32 -6.83 4.41 -3.40
CA VAL A 32 -5.87 4.94 -4.40
C VAL A 32 -6.15 6.42 -4.75
N ALA A 33 -7.31 6.96 -4.33
CA ALA A 33 -7.68 8.35 -4.59
C ALA A 33 -6.77 9.35 -3.85
N ILE A 34 -6.19 10.29 -4.60
CA ILE A 34 -5.28 11.35 -4.12
C ILE A 34 -5.89 12.16 -2.96
N PHE A 35 -7.21 12.40 -2.98
CA PHE A 35 -7.93 13.14 -1.94
C PHE A 35 -8.06 12.37 -0.61
N GLY A 36 -8.18 11.04 -0.67
CA GLY A 36 -8.18 10.19 0.53
C GLY A 36 -6.84 10.26 1.26
N ARG A 37 -5.74 10.17 0.50
CA ARG A 37 -4.37 10.23 1.06
C ARG A 37 -4.08 11.54 1.81
N ARG A 38 -4.53 12.69 1.30
CA ARG A 38 -4.33 13.98 2.00
C ARG A 38 -5.17 14.07 3.29
N ARG A 39 -6.41 13.58 3.27
CA ARG A 39 -7.29 13.54 4.45
C ARG A 39 -6.72 12.60 5.52
N ASP A 40 -6.29 11.41 5.12
CA ASP A 40 -5.77 10.39 6.02
C ASP A 40 -4.41 10.80 6.61
N ALA A 41 -3.56 11.50 5.83
CA ALA A 41 -2.34 12.11 6.36
C ALA A 41 -2.62 13.18 7.41
N LYS A 42 -3.60 14.05 7.16
CA LYS A 42 -4.03 15.07 8.14
C LYS A 42 -4.62 14.44 9.39
N ALA A 43 -5.47 13.42 9.24
CA ALA A 43 -6.04 12.68 10.36
C ALA A 43 -4.97 11.97 11.19
N LEU A 44 -3.92 11.43 10.55
CA LEU A 44 -2.78 10.84 11.25
C LEU A 44 -2.04 11.90 12.06
N GLU A 45 -1.74 13.04 11.45
CA GLU A 45 -1.08 14.17 12.13
C GLU A 45 -1.89 14.66 13.34
N GLU A 46 -3.20 14.85 13.17
CA GLU A 46 -4.10 15.24 14.26
C GLU A 46 -4.15 14.17 15.36
N ALA A 47 -4.20 12.88 15.00
CA ALA A 47 -4.18 11.79 15.96
C ALA A 47 -2.86 11.72 16.74
N MET A 48 -1.72 11.98 16.08
CA MET A 48 -0.42 12.06 16.74
C MET A 48 -0.35 13.23 17.71
N LYS A 49 -0.82 14.42 17.31
CA LYS A 49 -0.84 15.62 18.16
C LYS A 49 -1.82 15.53 19.33
N ALA A 50 -2.95 14.85 19.14
CA ALA A 50 -3.97 14.66 20.17
C ALA A 50 -3.56 13.61 21.21
N TYR A 51 -2.60 12.73 20.90
CA TYR A 51 -2.22 11.63 21.78
C TYR A 51 -1.42 12.14 23.00
N LYS A 52 -2.04 12.09 24.18
CA LYS A 52 -1.40 12.47 25.44
C LYS A 52 -0.59 11.32 26.01
N THR A 53 0.71 11.55 26.23
CA THR A 53 1.60 10.52 26.78
C THR A 53 2.71 11.12 27.65
N GLY A 54 3.10 10.37 28.70
CA GLY A 54 4.29 10.65 29.50
C GLY A 54 5.57 10.00 28.95
N ASN A 55 5.42 9.06 28.00
CA ASN A 55 6.51 8.28 27.45
C ASN A 55 7.49 9.17 26.66
N ALA A 56 8.79 8.96 26.83
CA ALA A 56 9.82 9.79 26.19
C ALA A 56 9.94 9.52 24.69
N LEU A 57 9.82 8.26 24.24
CA LEU A 57 9.87 7.89 22.83
C LEU A 57 8.75 8.59 22.06
N LEU A 58 7.52 8.48 22.57
CA LEU A 58 6.35 9.05 21.91
C LEU A 58 6.38 10.59 21.88
N ARG A 59 6.92 11.23 22.92
CA ARG A 59 7.15 12.68 22.91
C ARG A 59 8.20 13.10 21.89
N ASP A 60 9.30 12.36 21.80
CA ASP A 60 10.35 12.61 20.81
C ASP A 60 9.81 12.42 19.39
N MET A 61 8.90 11.46 19.15
CA MET A 61 8.25 11.23 17.85
C MET A 61 7.26 12.34 17.51
N ALA A 62 6.40 12.73 18.46
CA ALA A 62 5.40 13.78 18.25
C ALA A 62 6.01 15.17 18.03
N ALA A 63 7.26 15.39 18.47
CA ALA A 63 8.01 16.61 18.25
C ALA A 63 8.85 16.61 16.96
N ASP A 64 8.89 15.49 16.23
CA ASP A 64 9.67 15.34 15.01
C ASP A 64 8.78 15.58 13.78
N ASP A 65 8.81 16.81 13.25
CA ASP A 65 8.02 17.23 12.08
C ASP A 65 8.72 16.91 10.74
N SER A 66 9.69 15.97 10.74
CA SER A 66 10.40 15.59 9.52
C SER A 66 9.49 14.81 8.57
N ASP A 67 9.73 14.97 7.26
CA ASP A 67 9.03 14.17 6.25
C ASP A 67 9.33 12.67 6.41
N PRO A 68 8.31 11.79 6.24
CA PRO A 68 8.51 10.35 6.30
C PRO A 68 9.33 9.83 5.10
N ALA A 69 9.93 8.65 5.24
CA ALA A 69 10.69 8.05 4.15
C ALA A 69 9.83 7.84 2.88
N LYS A 70 10.33 8.31 1.72
CA LYS A 70 9.66 8.17 0.41
C LYS A 70 9.36 6.72 0.00
N GLU A 71 10.07 5.76 0.59
CA GLU A 71 9.87 4.34 0.34
C GLU A 71 8.53 3.82 0.88
N ILE A 72 7.99 4.46 1.93
CA ILE A 72 6.72 4.10 2.57
C ILE A 72 5.56 4.22 1.58
N GLU A 73 5.58 5.24 0.71
CA GLU A 73 4.53 5.48 -0.27
C GLU A 73 4.38 4.31 -1.27
N LYS A 74 5.48 3.64 -1.60
CA LYS A 74 5.54 2.59 -2.63
C LYS A 74 5.59 1.17 -2.07
N ALA A 75 5.80 1.04 -0.76
CA ALA A 75 5.93 -0.25 -0.10
C ALA A 75 4.67 -1.12 -0.24
N SER A 76 4.83 -2.44 -0.32
CA SER A 76 3.70 -3.38 -0.23
C SER A 76 3.16 -3.45 1.20
N VAL A 77 2.01 -4.10 1.40
CA VAL A 77 1.46 -4.34 2.74
C VAL A 77 2.42 -5.22 3.55
N GLU A 78 2.98 -6.23 2.89
CA GLU A 78 3.92 -7.18 3.46
C GLU A 78 5.21 -6.48 3.89
N ASP A 79 5.73 -5.55 3.07
CA ASP A 79 6.91 -4.76 3.42
C ASP A 79 6.65 -3.84 4.62
N ALA A 80 5.46 -3.24 4.69
CA ALA A 80 5.07 -2.40 5.81
C ALA A 80 4.93 -3.19 7.12
N GLU A 81 4.36 -4.39 7.08
CA GLU A 81 4.31 -5.28 8.25
C GLU A 81 5.70 -5.73 8.69
N LEU A 82 6.58 -6.02 7.75
CA LEU A 82 7.96 -6.38 8.00
C LEU A 82 8.75 -5.23 8.64
N ALA A 83 8.51 -4.00 8.18
CA ALA A 83 9.07 -2.79 8.77
C ALA A 83 8.59 -2.60 10.22
N LEU A 84 7.29 -2.77 10.49
CA LEU A 84 6.73 -2.69 11.84
C LEU A 84 7.32 -3.77 12.78
N GLY A 85 7.54 -4.99 12.30
CA GLY A 85 8.19 -6.05 13.09
C GLY A 85 9.65 -5.73 13.42
N ARG A 86 10.39 -5.14 12.49
CA ARG A 86 11.76 -4.65 12.73
C ARG A 86 11.77 -3.53 13.76
N ILE A 87 10.86 -2.55 13.63
CA ILE A 87 10.70 -1.45 14.59
C ILE A 87 10.39 -2.00 15.98
N ALA A 88 9.46 -2.94 16.09
CA ALA A 88 9.11 -3.57 17.37
C ALA A 88 10.33 -4.25 18.02
N THR A 89 11.14 -4.95 17.22
CA THR A 89 12.38 -5.60 17.70
C THR A 89 13.40 -4.57 18.20
N ILE A 90 13.59 -3.46 17.47
CA ILE A 90 14.53 -2.40 17.85
C ILE A 90 14.10 -1.76 19.18
N VAL A 91 12.82 -1.45 19.30
CA VAL A 91 12.27 -0.79 20.50
C VAL A 91 12.33 -1.75 21.70
N ASP A 92 11.98 -3.01 21.53
CA ASP A 92 12.12 -4.04 22.56
C ASP A 92 13.57 -4.16 23.07
N GLN A 93 14.52 -4.33 22.14
CA GLN A 93 15.92 -4.58 22.49
C GLN A 93 16.63 -3.37 23.09
N LYS A 94 16.27 -2.14 22.67
CA LYS A 94 17.03 -0.93 23.04
C LYS A 94 16.33 -0.05 24.06
N LEU A 95 15.00 -0.02 24.05
CA LEU A 95 14.20 0.85 24.90
C LEU A 95 13.48 0.04 25.99
N GLY A 96 13.02 -1.17 25.64
CA GLY A 96 12.44 -2.15 26.55
C GLY A 96 10.96 -2.43 26.26
N ASP A 97 10.44 -3.47 26.89
CA ASP A 97 9.05 -3.95 26.75
C ASP A 97 7.99 -2.86 27.04
N ASP A 98 8.25 -1.98 28.01
CA ASP A 98 7.30 -0.93 28.38
C ASP A 98 7.19 0.15 27.29
N ASP A 99 8.31 0.56 26.70
CA ASP A 99 8.33 1.48 25.55
C ASP A 99 7.66 0.86 24.32
N LEU A 100 7.88 -0.45 24.08
CA LEU A 100 7.20 -1.17 22.98
C LEU A 100 5.68 -1.23 23.21
N ARG A 101 5.23 -1.44 24.44
CA ARG A 101 3.80 -1.48 24.79
C ARG A 101 3.13 -0.14 24.54
N GLU A 102 3.78 0.95 24.96
CA GLU A 102 3.32 2.32 24.72
C GLU A 102 3.29 2.64 23.22
N LEU A 103 4.33 2.27 22.48
CA LEU A 103 4.37 2.44 21.02
C LEU A 103 3.22 1.68 20.34
N ARG A 104 2.98 0.43 20.72
CA ARG A 104 1.88 -0.36 20.17
C ARG A 104 0.51 0.25 20.47
N ALA A 105 0.29 0.73 21.69
CA ALA A 105 -0.94 1.41 22.07
C ALA A 105 -1.15 2.69 21.24
N PHE A 106 -0.10 3.50 21.10
CA PHE A 106 -0.10 4.72 20.30
C PHE A 106 -0.43 4.44 18.83
N LEU A 107 0.27 3.50 18.19
CA LEU A 107 0.07 3.17 16.78
C LEU A 107 -1.33 2.66 16.47
N LEU A 108 -1.91 1.86 17.38
CA LEU A 108 -3.29 1.38 17.24
C LEU A 108 -4.31 2.50 17.45
N ALA A 109 -4.08 3.41 18.40
CA ALA A 109 -4.94 4.58 18.60
C ALA A 109 -4.91 5.52 17.39
N ALA A 110 -3.71 5.81 16.88
CA ALA A 110 -3.52 6.63 15.67
C ALA A 110 -4.18 5.99 14.45
N GLY A 111 -4.00 4.69 14.24
CA GLY A 111 -4.64 3.96 13.14
C GLY A 111 -6.17 3.96 13.21
N ARG A 112 -6.75 3.84 14.41
CA ARG A 112 -8.21 3.98 14.60
C ARG A 112 -8.70 5.40 14.34
N GLY A 113 -7.93 6.41 14.74
CA GLY A 113 -8.22 7.82 14.45
C GLY A 113 -8.30 8.09 12.95
N VAL A 114 -7.33 7.58 12.19
CA VAL A 114 -7.34 7.66 10.72
C VAL A 114 -8.55 6.94 10.14
N ALA A 115 -8.80 5.69 10.54
CA ALA A 115 -9.94 4.91 10.05
C ALA A 115 -11.31 5.59 10.33
N GLY A 116 -11.47 6.18 11.52
CA GLY A 116 -12.69 6.92 11.88
C GLY A 116 -12.86 8.21 11.09
N ALA A 117 -11.80 9.00 10.96
CA ALA A 117 -11.82 10.28 10.25
C ALA A 117 -12.16 10.13 8.76
N SER A 118 -11.88 8.99 8.13
CA SER A 118 -12.21 8.72 6.73
C SER A 118 -13.71 8.52 6.50
N ARG A 119 -14.51 8.23 7.54
CA ARG A 119 -15.96 7.94 7.45
C ARG A 119 -16.88 9.05 7.97
N GLU A 120 -16.30 10.13 8.50
CA GLU A 120 -17.03 11.31 8.94
C GLU A 120 -17.81 11.89 7.74
N GLY A 121 -19.11 11.58 7.69
CA GLY A 121 -20.04 12.00 6.63
C GLY A 121 -21.09 10.97 6.17
N VAL A 122 -20.90 9.65 6.32
CA VAL A 122 -21.82 8.67 5.67
C VAL A 122 -22.45 7.64 6.61
N LEU A 123 -21.78 7.14 7.66
CA LEU A 123 -22.32 6.05 8.52
C LEU A 123 -21.59 5.93 9.87
N GLY A 124 -21.53 7.02 10.65
CA GLY A 124 -21.05 7.04 12.04
C GLY A 124 -19.55 6.76 12.26
N ASP A 125 -19.05 7.09 13.46
CA ASP A 125 -17.64 7.06 13.88
C ASP A 125 -17.03 5.64 14.05
N LYS A 126 -17.55 4.64 13.33
CA LYS A 126 -17.15 3.24 13.52
C LYS A 126 -16.20 2.77 12.43
N VAL A 127 -15.06 2.24 12.88
CA VAL A 127 -14.06 1.51 12.08
C VAL A 127 -14.74 0.34 11.36
N SER A 128 -14.42 0.15 10.07
CA SER A 128 -14.90 -0.96 9.24
C SER A 128 -14.35 -2.31 9.71
N ASP A 129 -15.08 -3.41 9.48
CA ASP A 129 -14.57 -4.77 9.73
C ASP A 129 -13.23 -5.03 9.02
N LYS A 130 -13.04 -4.45 7.82
CA LYS A 130 -11.78 -4.53 7.06
C LYS A 130 -10.64 -3.79 7.75
N GLU A 131 -10.91 -2.60 8.25
CA GLU A 131 -9.92 -1.77 8.94
C GLU A 131 -9.56 -2.36 10.31
N GLU A 132 -10.54 -2.95 11.01
CA GLU A 132 -10.31 -3.66 12.25
C GLU A 132 -9.47 -4.93 12.05
N ALA A 133 -9.70 -5.66 10.95
CA ALA A 133 -8.86 -6.78 10.55
C ALA A 133 -7.40 -6.34 10.26
N VAL A 134 -7.21 -5.18 9.62
CA VAL A 134 -5.89 -4.59 9.40
C VAL A 134 -5.21 -4.23 10.71
N LEU A 135 -5.90 -3.54 11.61
CA LEU A 135 -5.36 -3.16 12.91
C LEU A 135 -4.93 -4.38 13.72
N LYS A 136 -5.65 -5.51 13.59
CA LYS A 136 -5.26 -6.79 14.19
C LYS A 136 -3.97 -7.37 13.57
N ARG A 137 -3.76 -7.19 12.26
CA ARG A 137 -2.49 -7.57 11.60
C ARG A 137 -1.33 -6.70 12.07
N VAL A 138 -1.52 -5.37 12.12
CA VAL A 138 -0.55 -4.42 12.68
C VAL A 138 -0.21 -4.78 14.13
N GLU A 139 -1.23 -5.06 14.94
CA GLU A 139 -1.10 -5.48 16.32
C GLU A 139 -0.24 -6.76 16.46
N THR A 140 -0.36 -7.68 15.50
CA THR A 140 0.40 -8.93 15.43
C THR A 140 1.83 -8.69 14.99
N ALA A 141 2.05 -7.84 13.98
CA ALA A 141 3.37 -7.47 13.48
C ALA A 141 4.23 -6.78 14.55
N LEU A 142 3.59 -6.00 15.44
CA LEU A 142 4.24 -5.31 16.55
C LEU A 142 4.54 -6.21 17.77
N ARG A 143 4.28 -7.53 17.70
CA ARG A 143 4.68 -8.45 18.78
C ARG A 143 6.16 -8.83 18.64
N PRO A 144 6.95 -8.78 19.73
CA PRO A 144 8.40 -9.01 19.68
C PRO A 144 8.78 -10.42 19.20
N SER A 145 7.86 -11.39 19.25
CA SER A 145 8.09 -12.78 18.82
C SER A 145 7.65 -13.10 17.38
N ALA A 146 7.01 -12.17 16.65
CA ALA A 146 6.51 -12.46 15.30
C ALA A 146 7.64 -12.75 14.28
N TYR A 147 8.87 -12.28 14.55
CA TYR A 147 10.04 -12.48 13.68
C TYR A 147 11.04 -13.53 14.16
N SER A 148 10.92 -14.07 15.38
CA SER A 148 11.89 -15.06 15.89
C SER A 148 11.69 -16.49 15.32
N GLN A 149 10.62 -16.75 14.57
CA GLN A 149 10.34 -18.07 13.98
C GLN A 149 10.51 -18.16 12.45
N ALA A 150 10.93 -17.09 11.77
CA ALA A 150 11.31 -17.17 10.36
C ALA A 150 12.80 -17.54 10.23
N LYS A 151 13.12 -18.81 10.47
CA LYS A 151 14.43 -19.39 10.12
C LYS A 151 14.61 -19.25 8.60
N PRO A 152 15.71 -18.67 8.07
CA PRO A 152 15.95 -18.67 6.64
C PRO A 152 16.05 -20.13 6.16
N ALA A 153 15.31 -20.46 5.09
CA ALA A 153 15.32 -21.79 4.50
C ALA A 153 16.77 -22.24 4.23
N PRO A 154 17.17 -23.45 4.63
CA PRO A 154 18.48 -23.96 4.25
C PRO A 154 18.51 -24.13 2.72
N LYS A 155 19.52 -23.54 2.08
CA LYS A 155 19.81 -23.72 0.64
C LYS A 155 19.88 -25.22 0.31
N PRO A 156 19.38 -25.67 -0.86
CA PRO A 156 19.48 -27.08 -1.24
C PRO A 156 20.94 -27.42 -1.56
N ALA A 157 21.56 -28.27 -0.74
CA ALA A 157 22.85 -28.87 -1.04
C ALA A 157 22.68 -30.11 -1.95
N PRO A 158 23.65 -30.40 -2.83
CA PRO A 158 23.49 -31.36 -3.93
C PRO A 158 23.57 -32.81 -3.46
N LYS A 159 22.88 -33.70 -4.19
CA LYS A 159 22.89 -35.16 -4.01
C LYS A 159 24.32 -35.72 -4.09
N PRO A 160 24.70 -36.69 -3.24
CA PRO A 160 25.75 -37.63 -3.56
C PRO A 160 25.16 -38.98 -4.02
N ALA A 161 25.69 -39.46 -5.13
CA ALA A 161 25.54 -40.84 -5.60
C ALA A 161 26.22 -41.82 -4.63
N GLY A 162 25.68 -43.04 -4.50
CA GLY A 162 26.41 -44.18 -3.94
C GLY A 162 27.53 -44.67 -4.88
N PRO A 163 28.22 -45.82 -4.64
CA PRO A 163 27.76 -46.98 -3.85
C PRO A 163 28.86 -47.74 -3.03
N ALA A 164 28.48 -48.94 -2.56
CA ALA A 164 29.27 -50.11 -2.07
C ALA A 164 29.68 -50.13 -0.58
N ALA A 165 29.09 -51.02 0.24
CA ALA A 165 29.53 -52.39 0.60
C ALA A 165 30.65 -52.38 1.69
N THR A 166 30.62 -53.08 2.83
CA THR A 166 30.20 -54.45 3.16
C THR A 166 30.00 -54.65 4.69
N ALA A 167 29.24 -55.70 5.02
CA ALA A 167 29.38 -56.68 6.12
C ALA A 167 29.21 -56.31 7.62
N GLY A 168 28.34 -57.08 8.31
CA GLY A 168 28.68 -57.67 9.61
C GLY A 168 27.60 -57.76 10.70
N ALA A 169 26.98 -58.94 10.82
CA ALA A 169 26.60 -59.65 12.08
C ALA A 169 25.31 -59.33 12.88
N THR A 170 24.40 -60.32 12.83
CA THR A 170 23.85 -61.13 13.95
C THR A 170 23.01 -60.48 15.07
N THR A 171 21.72 -60.86 15.17
CA THR A 171 21.11 -61.72 16.24
C THR A 171 19.58 -61.61 16.23
N GLN A 172 18.86 -62.74 16.20
CA GLN A 172 17.43 -62.86 16.54
C GLN A 172 17.27 -63.52 17.92
N PRO A 173 16.13 -63.30 18.61
CA PRO A 173 15.56 -64.31 19.50
C PRO A 173 14.08 -64.66 19.21
N LYS A 174 13.71 -65.90 19.57
CA LYS A 174 12.36 -66.51 19.63
C LYS A 174 11.56 -66.05 20.87
N PRO A 175 10.23 -66.30 20.94
CA PRO A 175 9.68 -67.43 21.76
C PRO A 175 8.48 -68.16 21.07
N VAL A 176 8.24 -69.48 21.12
CA VAL A 176 7.81 -70.49 22.14
C VAL A 176 6.29 -70.54 22.48
N ALA A 177 5.64 -71.61 21.97
CA ALA A 177 4.55 -72.49 22.46
C ALA A 177 3.13 -71.94 22.82
N PRO A 178 2.05 -72.75 22.64
CA PRO A 178 1.68 -73.80 23.62
C PRO A 178 1.17 -75.15 23.05
N THR A 179 0.96 -76.09 23.98
CA THR A 179 0.80 -77.57 23.95
C THR A 179 -0.70 -78.06 23.87
N PRO A 180 -1.08 -79.38 23.99
CA PRO A 180 -1.94 -80.05 22.98
C PRO A 180 -3.26 -80.76 23.44
N LYS A 181 -4.05 -81.23 22.44
CA LYS A 181 -4.99 -82.42 22.35
C LYS A 181 -6.25 -82.49 23.29
N PRO A 182 -7.28 -83.36 23.06
CA PRO A 182 -7.38 -84.53 22.14
C PRO A 182 -8.69 -84.82 21.33
N ALA A 183 -8.49 -85.61 20.26
CA ALA A 183 -9.26 -86.78 19.76
C ALA A 183 -10.73 -86.71 19.26
N ALA A 184 -10.93 -87.10 17.98
CA ALA A 184 -11.83 -88.20 17.52
C ALA A 184 -11.66 -88.40 15.99
N ALA A 185 -11.16 -89.55 15.54
CA ALA A 185 -11.90 -90.60 14.81
C ALA A 185 -11.89 -90.46 13.26
N GLN A 186 -11.22 -91.40 12.58
CA GLN A 186 -11.34 -91.66 11.14
C GLN A 186 -12.52 -92.60 10.86
N PRO A 187 -13.06 -92.64 9.63
CA PRO A 187 -12.88 -93.87 8.84
C PRO A 187 -12.74 -93.71 7.30
N LYS A 188 -11.79 -94.47 6.74
CA LYS A 188 -11.74 -95.29 5.48
C LYS A 188 -12.09 -94.73 4.07
N PRO A 189 -11.54 -95.32 2.96
CA PRO A 189 -11.45 -94.68 1.64
C PRO A 189 -12.35 -95.26 0.50
N ALA A 190 -12.59 -94.39 -0.52
CA ALA A 190 -12.94 -94.61 -1.97
C ALA A 190 -14.30 -95.27 -2.32
N PRO A 191 -15.02 -94.91 -3.43
CA PRO A 191 -14.54 -95.04 -4.82
C PRO A 191 -15.04 -94.01 -5.89
N ALA A 192 -14.33 -94.04 -7.04
CA ALA A 192 -14.71 -93.82 -8.45
C ALA A 192 -15.66 -92.68 -8.91
N MET A 193 -15.18 -91.94 -9.92
CA MET A 193 -15.81 -90.85 -10.66
C MET A 193 -17.04 -91.28 -11.50
N PRO A 194 -18.06 -90.43 -11.70
CA PRO A 194 -18.88 -90.44 -12.89
C PRO A 194 -18.27 -89.50 -13.97
N LYS A 195 -18.38 -89.91 -15.25
CA LYS A 195 -17.96 -89.12 -16.41
C LYS A 195 -18.73 -87.78 -16.42
N ARG A 196 -18.01 -86.66 -16.55
CA ARG A 196 -18.58 -85.32 -16.76
C ARG A 196 -18.88 -85.16 -18.25
N ASP A 197 -20.08 -84.71 -18.55
CA ASP A 197 -20.52 -84.39 -19.91
C ASP A 197 -19.76 -83.15 -20.42
N ASP A 198 -18.97 -83.31 -21.48
CA ASP A 198 -18.15 -82.25 -22.09
C ASP A 198 -18.98 -81.04 -22.57
N ASP A 199 -20.28 -81.21 -22.84
CA ASP A 199 -21.22 -80.16 -23.25
C ASP A 199 -21.48 -79.10 -22.14
N ASP A 200 -21.44 -79.47 -20.86
CA ASP A 200 -21.65 -78.55 -19.74
C ASP A 200 -20.44 -77.63 -19.49
N ASP A 201 -19.22 -78.09 -19.79
CA ASP A 201 -18.00 -77.31 -19.65
C ASP A 201 -17.83 -76.30 -20.81
N GLU A 202 -18.26 -76.63 -22.03
CA GLU A 202 -18.25 -75.71 -23.17
C GLU A 202 -19.29 -74.57 -23.02
N ALA A 203 -20.52 -74.89 -22.58
CA ALA A 203 -21.54 -73.90 -22.27
C ALA A 203 -21.08 -72.92 -21.17
N LYS A 204 -20.39 -73.44 -20.15
CA LYS A 204 -19.83 -72.64 -19.05
C LYS A 204 -18.62 -71.80 -19.47
N ALA A 205 -17.80 -72.29 -20.41
CA ALA A 205 -16.71 -71.53 -21.00
C ALA A 205 -17.23 -70.34 -21.82
N LYS A 206 -18.24 -70.57 -22.67
CA LYS A 206 -18.88 -69.52 -23.48
C LYS A 206 -19.58 -68.46 -22.61
N ALA A 207 -20.30 -68.88 -21.56
CA ALA A 207 -20.91 -67.96 -20.59
C ALA A 207 -19.86 -67.12 -19.83
N ARG A 208 -18.68 -67.67 -19.52
CA ARG A 208 -17.57 -66.94 -18.90
C ARG A 208 -16.93 -65.95 -19.86
N GLU A 209 -16.82 -66.28 -21.14
CA GLU A 209 -16.30 -65.38 -22.16
C GLU A 209 -17.26 -64.21 -22.41
N GLU A 210 -18.56 -64.49 -22.55
CA GLU A 210 -19.60 -63.45 -22.66
C GLU A 210 -19.66 -62.56 -21.41
N ALA A 211 -19.49 -63.12 -20.22
CA ALA A 211 -19.39 -62.35 -18.98
C ALA A 211 -18.13 -61.45 -18.95
N LYS A 212 -16.98 -61.94 -19.43
CA LYS A 212 -15.75 -61.13 -19.57
C LYS A 212 -15.92 -60.03 -20.60
N ALA A 213 -16.49 -60.31 -21.76
CA ALA A 213 -16.77 -59.33 -22.81
C ALA A 213 -17.75 -58.25 -22.31
N ARG A 214 -18.78 -58.63 -21.55
CA ARG A 214 -19.72 -57.69 -20.91
C ARG A 214 -19.03 -56.84 -19.84
N GLN A 215 -18.15 -57.44 -19.04
CA GLN A 215 -17.36 -56.72 -18.04
C GLN A 215 -16.39 -55.73 -18.68
N GLU A 216 -15.75 -56.09 -19.79
CA GLU A 216 -14.83 -55.24 -20.52
C GLU A 216 -15.54 -54.08 -21.21
N ARG A 217 -16.68 -54.32 -21.87
CA ARG A 217 -17.53 -53.25 -22.42
C ARG A 217 -18.03 -52.30 -21.32
N ALA A 218 -18.38 -52.82 -20.14
CA ALA A 218 -18.76 -51.99 -19.01
C ALA A 218 -17.60 -51.11 -18.52
N ARG A 219 -16.37 -51.64 -18.49
CA ARG A 219 -15.17 -50.87 -18.14
C ARG A 219 -14.82 -49.82 -19.19
N GLN A 220 -14.92 -50.15 -20.47
CA GLN A 220 -14.68 -49.21 -21.57
C GLN A 220 -15.71 -48.08 -21.56
N ASN A 221 -16.99 -48.38 -21.36
CA ASN A 221 -18.04 -47.37 -21.24
C ASN A 221 -17.86 -46.49 -20.00
N ALA A 222 -17.44 -47.07 -18.87
CA ALA A 222 -17.13 -46.32 -17.65
C ALA A 222 -15.91 -45.40 -17.84
N ALA A 223 -14.86 -45.87 -18.51
CA ALA A 223 -13.67 -45.07 -18.83
C ALA A 223 -14.00 -43.92 -19.79
N ALA A 224 -14.75 -44.19 -20.86
CA ALA A 224 -15.20 -43.16 -21.80
C ALA A 224 -16.08 -42.09 -21.13
N LYS A 225 -16.99 -42.51 -20.23
CA LYS A 225 -17.80 -41.58 -19.45
C LYS A 225 -16.98 -40.74 -18.47
N ALA A 226 -15.93 -41.32 -17.88
CA ALA A 226 -15.02 -40.61 -16.98
C ALA A 226 -14.18 -39.57 -17.74
N GLU A 227 -13.67 -39.90 -18.93
CA GLU A 227 -12.93 -38.95 -19.79
C GLU A 227 -13.83 -37.83 -20.30
N ALA A 228 -15.05 -38.13 -20.75
CA ALA A 228 -16.01 -37.10 -21.17
C ALA A 228 -16.32 -36.11 -20.04
N ARG A 229 -16.50 -36.60 -18.81
CA ARG A 229 -16.72 -35.74 -17.63
C ARG A 229 -15.50 -34.87 -17.31
N LYS A 230 -14.28 -35.40 -17.43
CA LYS A 230 -13.05 -34.61 -17.25
C LYS A 230 -12.92 -33.52 -18.31
N GLU A 231 -13.28 -33.81 -19.55
CA GLU A 231 -13.23 -32.85 -20.65
C GLU A 231 -14.26 -31.72 -20.47
N GLU A 232 -15.47 -32.06 -20.02
CA GLU A 232 -16.51 -31.08 -19.67
C GLU A 232 -16.08 -30.20 -18.49
N GLU A 233 -15.58 -30.80 -17.40
CA GLU A 233 -15.03 -30.06 -16.25
C GLU A 233 -13.82 -29.18 -16.64
N ALA A 234 -13.00 -29.61 -17.61
CA ALA A 234 -11.88 -28.83 -18.12
C ALA A 234 -12.35 -27.64 -18.98
N LYS A 235 -13.39 -27.82 -19.80
CA LYS A 235 -14.01 -26.75 -20.60
C LYS A 235 -14.66 -25.70 -19.71
N GLU A 236 -15.42 -26.11 -18.70
CA GLU A 236 -16.02 -25.19 -17.72
C GLU A 236 -14.96 -24.39 -16.94
N ARG A 237 -13.86 -25.05 -16.53
CA ARG A 237 -12.74 -24.35 -15.86
C ARG A 237 -12.05 -23.35 -16.77
N LEU A 238 -11.86 -23.69 -18.05
CA LEU A 238 -11.26 -22.78 -19.03
C LEU A 238 -12.16 -21.58 -19.32
N GLU A 239 -13.46 -21.80 -19.46
CA GLU A 239 -14.43 -20.74 -19.70
C GLU A 239 -14.55 -19.81 -18.50
N LYS A 240 -14.59 -20.37 -17.27
CA LYS A 240 -14.54 -19.58 -16.03
C LYS A 240 -13.26 -18.76 -15.93
N ALA A 241 -12.10 -19.36 -16.25
CA ALA A 241 -10.82 -18.65 -16.26
C ALA A 241 -10.79 -17.52 -17.30
N ARG A 242 -11.43 -17.72 -18.46
CA ARG A 242 -11.56 -16.68 -19.50
C ARG A 242 -12.45 -15.54 -19.05
N GLN A 243 -13.61 -15.83 -18.45
CA GLN A 243 -14.52 -14.82 -17.89
C GLN A 243 -13.83 -14.02 -16.77
N GLU A 244 -13.07 -14.68 -15.91
CA GLU A 244 -12.30 -14.01 -14.85
C GLU A 244 -11.18 -13.13 -15.42
N ALA A 245 -10.46 -13.59 -16.45
CA ALA A 245 -9.45 -12.79 -17.13
C ALA A 245 -10.04 -11.57 -17.84
N GLU A 246 -11.20 -11.72 -18.48
CA GLU A 246 -11.92 -10.62 -19.13
C GLU A 246 -12.45 -9.60 -18.11
N ALA A 247 -12.99 -10.07 -16.98
CA ALA A 247 -13.42 -9.21 -15.89
C ALA A 247 -12.24 -8.40 -15.31
N ARG A 248 -11.09 -9.06 -15.06
CA ARG A 248 -9.86 -8.38 -14.60
C ARG A 248 -9.35 -7.36 -15.63
N HIS A 249 -9.42 -7.68 -16.91
CA HIS A 249 -9.02 -6.75 -17.97
C HIS A 249 -9.95 -5.52 -18.02
N ARG A 250 -11.26 -5.74 -17.92
CA ARG A 250 -12.27 -4.66 -17.91
C ARG A 250 -12.11 -3.77 -16.68
N GLU A 251 -11.86 -4.35 -15.51
CA GLU A 251 -11.59 -3.61 -14.27
C GLU A 251 -10.31 -2.78 -14.40
N ALA A 252 -9.23 -3.37 -14.92
CA ALA A 252 -7.98 -2.66 -15.16
C ALA A 252 -8.11 -1.53 -16.20
N GLN A 253 -8.95 -1.71 -17.23
CA GLN A 253 -9.26 -0.65 -18.19
C GLN A 253 -10.06 0.49 -17.54
N ALA A 254 -11.10 0.17 -16.78
CA ALA A 254 -11.89 1.16 -16.05
C ALA A 254 -11.04 1.96 -15.05
N GLU A 255 -10.12 1.31 -14.34
CA GLU A 255 -9.19 1.98 -13.42
C GLU A 255 -8.23 2.91 -14.16
N ARG A 256 -7.69 2.48 -15.31
CA ARG A 256 -6.82 3.32 -16.14
C ARG A 256 -7.56 4.55 -16.70
N GLU A 257 -8.79 4.36 -17.16
CA GLU A 257 -9.65 5.46 -17.63
C GLU A 257 -9.99 6.43 -16.50
N ALA A 258 -10.33 5.92 -15.31
CA ALA A 258 -10.60 6.76 -14.14
C ALA A 258 -9.36 7.56 -13.72
N ARG A 259 -8.17 6.92 -13.72
CA ARG A 259 -6.89 7.59 -13.42
C ARG A 259 -6.56 8.66 -14.46
N ALA A 260 -6.75 8.37 -15.75
CA ALA A 260 -6.53 9.34 -16.81
C ALA A 260 -7.48 10.55 -16.70
N LYS A 261 -8.75 10.31 -16.38
CA LYS A 261 -9.74 11.39 -16.18
C LYS A 261 -9.38 12.25 -14.96
N ALA A 262 -8.99 11.64 -13.85
CA ALA A 262 -8.56 12.36 -12.65
C ALA A 262 -7.28 13.17 -12.89
N GLU A 263 -6.34 12.64 -13.68
CA GLU A 263 -5.12 13.36 -14.07
C GLU A 263 -5.42 14.55 -14.98
N ALA A 264 -6.33 14.40 -15.94
CA ALA A 264 -6.78 15.49 -16.81
C ALA A 264 -7.50 16.61 -16.01
N GLU A 265 -8.36 16.25 -15.07
CA GLU A 265 -9.05 17.21 -14.20
C GLU A 265 -8.06 17.95 -13.28
N ALA A 266 -7.07 17.23 -12.72
CA ALA A 266 -6.02 17.84 -11.92
C ALA A 266 -5.11 18.77 -12.75
N ALA A 267 -4.84 18.44 -14.02
CA ALA A 267 -4.09 19.31 -14.92
C ALA A 267 -4.87 20.60 -15.24
N ALA A 268 -6.16 20.49 -15.55
CA ALA A 268 -7.02 21.65 -15.79
C ALA A 268 -7.12 22.56 -14.56
N ALA A 269 -7.28 22.00 -13.36
CA ALA A 269 -7.31 22.79 -12.12
C ALA A 269 -5.98 23.51 -11.82
N ARG A 270 -4.84 22.90 -12.18
CA ARG A 270 -3.52 23.55 -12.05
C ARG A 270 -3.35 24.70 -13.04
N GLU A 271 -3.83 24.53 -14.27
CA GLU A 271 -3.81 25.60 -15.28
C GLU A 271 -4.69 26.78 -14.84
N GLU A 272 -5.88 26.51 -14.33
CA GLU A 272 -6.78 27.54 -13.79
C GLU A 272 -6.16 28.25 -12.58
N ALA A 273 -5.55 27.51 -11.65
CA ALA A 273 -4.85 28.09 -10.51
C ALA A 273 -3.67 28.97 -10.95
N ALA A 274 -2.87 28.53 -11.92
CA ALA A 274 -1.76 29.31 -12.47
C ALA A 274 -2.25 30.57 -13.19
N ALA A 275 -3.39 30.50 -13.89
CA ALA A 275 -4.00 31.66 -14.53
C ALA A 275 -4.50 32.69 -13.50
N LEU A 276 -5.10 32.23 -12.39
CA LEU A 276 -5.52 33.11 -11.29
C LEU A 276 -4.33 33.75 -10.57
N GLU A 277 -3.26 33.00 -10.33
CA GLU A 277 -2.03 33.53 -9.72
C GLU A 277 -1.36 34.58 -10.63
N ALA A 278 -1.25 34.29 -11.94
CA ALA A 278 -0.73 35.27 -12.90
C ALA A 278 -1.62 36.51 -13.03
N ALA A 279 -2.94 36.37 -12.90
CA ALA A 279 -3.86 37.52 -12.86
C ALA A 279 -3.69 38.34 -11.57
N ALA A 280 -3.51 37.69 -10.42
CA ALA A 280 -3.25 38.34 -9.14
C ALA A 280 -1.90 39.08 -9.15
N GLU A 281 -0.86 38.50 -9.73
CA GLU A 281 0.45 39.14 -9.86
C GLU A 281 0.38 40.39 -10.77
N LYS A 282 -0.35 40.32 -11.88
CA LYS A 282 -0.62 41.49 -12.74
C LYS A 282 -1.40 42.58 -12.01
N GLN A 283 -2.39 42.21 -11.18
CA GLN A 283 -3.14 43.18 -10.38
C GLN A 283 -2.28 43.79 -9.27
N ALA A 284 -1.41 43.01 -8.62
CA ALA A 284 -0.47 43.50 -7.61
C ALA A 284 0.58 44.45 -8.23
N ALA A 285 1.05 44.16 -9.44
CA ALA A 285 1.95 45.04 -10.19
C ALA A 285 1.26 46.35 -10.64
N ALA A 286 -0.06 46.33 -10.81
CA ALA A 286 -0.87 47.50 -11.18
C ALA A 286 -1.39 48.30 -9.97
N ALA A 287 -1.10 47.88 -8.73
CA ALA A 287 -1.51 48.62 -7.55
C ALA A 287 -0.85 50.02 -7.53
N PRO A 288 -1.61 51.10 -7.26
CA PRO A 288 -1.06 52.45 -7.26
C PRO A 288 -0.05 52.60 -6.12
N LYS A 289 1.24 52.75 -6.46
CA LYS A 289 2.34 52.95 -5.51
C LYS A 289 2.20 54.22 -4.68
N TYR A 290 1.41 55.19 -5.15
CA TYR A 290 1.21 56.48 -4.50
C TYR A 290 -0.28 56.78 -4.37
N THR A 291 -0.78 56.79 -3.13
CA THR A 291 -2.20 57.01 -2.80
C THR A 291 -2.47 58.38 -2.16
N GLN A 292 -1.42 59.12 -1.80
CA GLN A 292 -1.51 60.46 -1.19
C GLN A 292 -0.71 61.46 -2.02
N PHE A 293 -1.32 62.61 -2.31
CA PHE A 293 -0.71 63.69 -3.07
C PHE A 293 -0.70 64.97 -2.25
N ILE A 294 0.40 65.70 -2.29
CA ILE A 294 0.58 66.96 -1.55
C ILE A 294 0.21 68.19 -2.39
N ALA A 295 0.29 68.09 -3.73
CA ALA A 295 -0.02 69.18 -4.65
C ALA A 295 -0.21 68.66 -6.08
N GLU A 296 -0.79 69.51 -6.94
CA GLU A 296 -0.76 69.35 -8.39
C GLU A 296 0.05 70.51 -8.99
N HIS A 297 0.96 70.21 -9.91
CA HIS A 297 1.86 71.18 -10.53
C HIS A 297 1.65 71.21 -12.04
N THR A 298 1.33 72.38 -12.59
CA THR A 298 1.27 72.57 -14.05
C THR A 298 2.66 72.95 -14.56
N VAL A 299 3.24 72.11 -15.41
CA VAL A 299 4.56 72.31 -16.01
C VAL A 299 4.55 73.59 -16.84
N VAL A 300 5.52 74.47 -16.62
CA VAL A 300 5.75 75.66 -17.45
C VAL A 300 7.01 75.51 -18.30
N ALA A 301 7.20 76.40 -19.28
CA ALA A 301 8.38 76.39 -20.13
C ALA A 301 9.66 76.59 -19.30
N GLY A 302 10.59 75.63 -19.39
CA GLY A 302 11.86 75.64 -18.64
C GLY A 302 11.88 74.79 -17.37
N ASP A 303 10.74 74.21 -16.97
CA ASP A 303 10.71 73.26 -15.85
C ASP A 303 11.40 71.94 -16.20
N ASN A 304 11.97 71.30 -15.19
CA ASN A 304 12.39 69.90 -15.24
C ASN A 304 11.96 69.17 -13.96
N LEU A 305 11.88 67.85 -14.01
CA LEU A 305 11.42 67.05 -12.87
C LEU A 305 12.27 67.24 -11.60
N SER A 306 13.57 67.50 -11.75
CA SER A 306 14.48 67.76 -10.64
C SER A 306 14.17 69.08 -9.94
N PHE A 307 13.85 70.14 -10.68
CA PHE A 307 13.46 71.44 -10.13
C PHE A 307 12.09 71.39 -9.47
N ILE A 308 11.15 70.64 -10.06
CA ILE A 308 9.84 70.39 -9.45
C ILE A 308 10.04 69.61 -8.13
N SER A 309 10.86 68.56 -8.14
CA SER A 309 11.23 67.81 -6.92
C SER A 309 11.86 68.69 -5.85
N GLN A 310 12.79 69.56 -6.23
CA GLN A 310 13.42 70.51 -5.30
C GLN A 310 12.41 71.47 -4.69
N ARG A 311 11.42 71.93 -5.49
CA ARG A 311 10.39 72.87 -5.05
C ARG A 311 9.43 72.26 -4.01
N TYR A 312 9.05 71.01 -4.18
CA TYR A 312 8.06 70.37 -3.32
C TYR A 312 8.65 69.50 -2.20
N TYR A 313 9.81 68.89 -2.42
CA TYR A 313 10.46 68.00 -1.44
C TYR A 313 11.75 68.55 -0.85
N GLY A 314 12.24 69.70 -1.34
CA GLY A 314 13.53 70.25 -0.91
C GLY A 314 14.75 69.44 -1.36
N HIS A 315 14.56 68.39 -2.17
CA HIS A 315 15.63 67.54 -2.66
C HIS A 315 15.42 67.16 -4.14
N GLN A 316 16.37 67.51 -5.00
CA GLN A 316 16.30 67.21 -6.44
C GLN A 316 16.23 65.72 -6.73
N GLY A 317 16.89 64.87 -5.93
CA GLY A 317 16.98 63.41 -6.17
C GLY A 317 15.66 62.65 -6.07
N ASN A 318 14.58 63.27 -5.56
CA ASN A 318 13.26 62.64 -5.43
C ASN A 318 12.41 62.75 -6.71
N PHE A 319 12.97 63.27 -7.81
CA PHE A 319 12.29 63.40 -9.10
C PHE A 319 11.72 62.08 -9.65
N ARG A 320 12.36 60.95 -9.31
CA ARG A 320 11.91 59.61 -9.71
C ARG A 320 10.51 59.28 -9.16
N ILE A 321 10.21 59.74 -7.95
CA ILE A 321 8.93 59.51 -7.27
C ILE A 321 7.81 60.25 -8.01
N ILE A 322 8.06 61.50 -8.43
CA ILE A 322 7.12 62.29 -9.24
C ILE A 322 6.94 61.63 -10.61
N TYR A 323 8.01 61.15 -11.25
CA TYR A 323 7.90 60.44 -12.52
C TYR A 323 7.04 59.18 -12.41
N GLU A 324 7.31 58.33 -11.42
CA GLU A 324 6.57 57.07 -11.25
C GLU A 324 5.09 57.30 -10.97
N ALA A 325 4.74 58.34 -10.19
CA ALA A 325 3.35 58.71 -9.91
C ALA A 325 2.60 59.29 -11.12
N ASN A 326 3.32 59.76 -12.14
CA ASN A 326 2.75 60.43 -13.32
C ASN A 326 3.18 59.80 -14.63
N ARG A 327 3.60 58.53 -14.60
CA ARG A 327 4.13 57.84 -15.77
C ARG A 327 3.11 57.78 -16.91
N ASP A 328 1.82 57.71 -16.57
CA ASP A 328 0.71 57.76 -17.54
C ASP A 328 0.61 59.10 -18.30
N VAL A 329 1.08 60.20 -17.69
CA VAL A 329 1.03 61.56 -18.26
C VAL A 329 2.35 61.94 -18.95
N ILE A 330 3.48 61.50 -18.41
CA ILE A 330 4.83 61.81 -18.92
C ILE A 330 5.23 60.84 -20.04
N GLY A 331 4.72 59.60 -20.02
CA GLY A 331 5.11 58.53 -20.94
C GLY A 331 6.42 57.85 -20.53
N ASP A 332 7.01 57.06 -21.43
CA ASP A 332 8.19 56.23 -21.14
C ASP A 332 9.51 57.01 -20.98
N ASN A 333 9.53 58.29 -21.36
CA ASN A 333 10.72 59.12 -21.28
C ASN A 333 10.58 60.18 -20.18
N MET A 334 11.31 59.96 -19.09
CA MET A 334 11.33 60.80 -17.89
C MET A 334 11.72 62.26 -18.17
N SER A 335 12.55 62.50 -19.19
CA SER A 335 13.07 63.83 -19.50
C SER A 335 12.15 64.66 -20.41
N LEU A 336 11.08 64.04 -20.94
CA LEU A 336 10.16 64.68 -21.89
C LEU A 336 8.88 65.17 -21.19
N ILE A 337 9.02 66.18 -20.33
CA ILE A 337 7.85 66.92 -19.82
C ILE A 337 7.54 68.11 -20.74
N ARG A 338 6.25 68.35 -20.99
CA ARG A 338 5.75 69.41 -21.88
C ARG A 338 5.02 70.48 -21.08
N PRO A 339 5.20 71.77 -21.41
CA PRO A 339 4.41 72.83 -20.79
C PRO A 339 2.90 72.58 -20.93
N GLY A 340 2.14 72.83 -19.86
CA GLY A 340 0.71 72.57 -19.78
C GLY A 340 0.32 71.18 -19.23
N GLN A 341 1.28 70.28 -19.01
CA GLN A 341 1.01 69.01 -18.31
C GLN A 341 0.78 69.26 -16.82
N VAL A 342 -0.26 68.65 -16.25
CA VAL A 342 -0.52 68.66 -14.80
C VAL A 342 0.07 67.39 -14.18
N LEU A 343 1.06 67.56 -13.31
CA LEU A 343 1.73 66.48 -12.58
C LEU A 343 1.25 66.44 -11.14
N LYS A 344 0.81 65.28 -10.67
CA LYS A 344 0.45 65.03 -9.28
C LYS A 344 1.70 64.77 -8.44
N ILE A 345 1.91 65.55 -7.40
CA ILE A 345 3.09 65.42 -6.54
C ILE A 345 2.74 64.48 -5.38
N PRO A 346 3.26 63.24 -5.36
CA PRO A 346 2.95 62.29 -4.29
C PRO A 346 3.54 62.76 -2.95
N LYS A 347 3.00 62.26 -1.84
CA LYS A 347 3.65 62.41 -0.53
C LYS A 347 4.81 61.42 -0.43
N LEU A 348 5.96 61.87 0.07
CA LEU A 348 7.13 61.01 0.35
C LEU A 348 6.82 59.95 1.39
#